data_AF-A0A925NAX1-F1
#
_entry.id   AF-A0A925NAX1-F1
#
_cell.length_a   1.000
_cell.length_b   1.000
_cell.length_c   1.000
_cell.angle_alpha   90.00
_cell.angle_beta   90.00
_cell.angle_gamma   90.00
#
_symmetry.space_group_name_H-M   'P 1'
#
loop_
_entity.id
_entity.type
_entity.pdbx_description
1 polymer ?
#
loop_
_entity_poly.entity_id
_entity_poly.type
_entity_poly.pdbx_seq_one_letter_code
_entity_poly.pdbx_strand_id
1 'polypeptide(L)'
;MNNIRTNPEDASHDGGGGFLMEMNAMSQRLVIPFNPETSARARLDYWMTLELCVPGRMELLPVFGANNKIVDLTCAIASPALARLLDEPSGEAVGRRLSELLARHEGGDEVLKTYLEVATTGEPGCCESLSRLDERVQHRVSRSHQNVVRALLRNESAKQRAREAFAMLKL
;
A
#
# COMPACT_ATOMS: atom_id res chain seq x y z
N MET A 1 -9.91 -57.21 10.21
CA MET A 1 -10.42 -56.28 9.18
C MET A 1 -11.18 -55.18 9.91
N ASN A 2 -10.60 -53.99 10.01
CA ASN A 2 -11.08 -52.86 10.83
C ASN A 2 -11.73 -51.77 9.97
N ASN A 3 -12.74 -51.10 10.54
CA ASN A 3 -13.35 -49.84 10.09
C ASN A 3 -12.43 -48.62 10.30
N ILE A 4 -12.66 -47.53 9.53
CA ILE A 4 -12.89 -46.11 9.94
C ILE A 4 -12.51 -45.07 8.83
N ARG A 5 -13.52 -44.26 8.43
CA ARG A 5 -13.64 -42.80 8.08
C ARG A 5 -12.70 -41.99 7.13
N THR A 6 -13.40 -41.19 6.29
CA THR A 6 -13.28 -39.75 5.87
C THR A 6 -12.22 -39.21 4.88
N ASN A 7 -12.75 -38.49 3.86
CA ASN A 7 -12.25 -37.46 2.89
C ASN A 7 -11.05 -36.58 3.33
N PRO A 8 -10.23 -35.97 2.41
CA PRO A 8 -10.67 -34.85 1.52
C PRO A 8 -9.89 -34.61 0.16
N GLU A 9 -10.39 -33.63 -0.62
CA GLU A 9 -9.70 -32.68 -1.54
C GLU A 9 -8.91 -33.12 -2.81
N ASP A 10 -9.33 -32.59 -3.99
CA ASP A 10 -8.54 -31.83 -4.99
C ASP A 10 -9.42 -31.54 -6.24
N ALA A 11 -9.77 -30.27 -6.55
CA ALA A 11 -9.12 -29.35 -7.52
C ALA A 11 -9.14 -29.90 -8.99
N SER A 12 -9.60 -29.24 -10.06
CA SER A 12 -9.62 -27.83 -10.47
C SER A 12 -10.22 -27.71 -11.90
N HIS A 13 -10.34 -26.47 -12.41
CA HIS A 13 -10.62 -26.02 -13.80
C HIS A 13 -12.10 -25.97 -14.26
N ASP A 14 -12.71 -24.77 -14.33
CA ASP A 14 -12.63 -23.86 -15.48
C ASP A 14 -13.56 -22.64 -15.24
N GLY A 15 -13.09 -21.41 -15.38
CA GLY A 15 -13.88 -20.22 -14.98
C GLY A 15 -13.37 -18.86 -15.46
N GLY A 16 -12.52 -18.83 -16.49
CA GLY A 16 -11.89 -17.61 -16.99
C GLY A 16 -12.72 -16.80 -18.00
N GLY A 17 -13.96 -17.18 -18.31
CA GLY A 17 -14.74 -16.58 -19.40
C GLY A 17 -15.76 -15.50 -19.03
N GLY A 18 -16.14 -15.37 -17.74
CA GLY A 18 -17.29 -14.53 -17.35
C GLY A 18 -17.00 -13.02 -17.32
N PHE A 19 -15.80 -12.62 -16.95
CA PHE A 19 -15.48 -11.23 -16.63
C PHE A 19 -15.44 -10.31 -17.86
N LEU A 20 -15.04 -10.84 -19.02
CA LEU A 20 -14.95 -10.09 -20.27
C LEU A 20 -16.30 -9.93 -20.98
N MET A 21 -17.24 -10.86 -20.78
CA MET A 21 -18.60 -10.73 -21.34
C MET A 21 -19.48 -9.76 -20.56
N GLU A 22 -19.33 -9.68 -19.23
CA GLU A 22 -20.08 -8.70 -18.41
C GLU A 22 -19.69 -7.25 -18.73
N MET A 23 -18.42 -6.98 -19.07
CA MET A 23 -17.99 -5.64 -19.49
C MET A 23 -18.68 -5.14 -20.77
N ASN A 24 -19.06 -6.04 -21.68
CA ASN A 24 -19.68 -5.65 -22.95
C ASN A 24 -21.20 -5.45 -22.84
N ALA A 25 -21.84 -6.16 -21.90
CA ALA A 25 -23.28 -6.01 -21.62
C ALA A 25 -23.62 -4.71 -20.86
N MET A 26 -22.66 -4.14 -20.11
CA MET A 26 -22.83 -2.86 -19.40
C MET A 26 -22.86 -1.61 -20.32
N SER A 27 -22.60 -1.77 -21.62
CA SER A 27 -22.54 -0.65 -22.57
C SER A 27 -23.91 -0.08 -22.98
N GLN A 28 -25.03 -0.71 -22.64
CA GLN A 28 -26.34 -0.27 -23.12
C GLN A 28 -27.31 0.08 -22.00
N ARG A 29 -27.58 1.39 -21.90
CA ARG A 29 -28.71 2.08 -21.26
C ARG A 29 -28.59 2.38 -19.77
N LEU A 30 -28.06 3.55 -19.46
CA LEU A 30 -28.54 4.38 -18.35
C LEU A 30 -28.49 5.86 -18.77
N VAL A 31 -29.66 6.46 -19.03
CA VAL A 31 -29.77 7.91 -19.22
C VAL A 31 -29.99 8.53 -17.85
N ILE A 32 -28.89 8.86 -17.17
CA ILE A 32 -28.88 9.74 -15.99
C ILE A 32 -28.78 11.18 -16.53
N PRO A 33 -29.49 12.18 -15.98
CA PRO A 33 -29.29 13.57 -16.36
C PRO A 33 -27.81 13.93 -16.18
N PHE A 34 -27.14 14.12 -17.31
CA PHE A 34 -25.72 14.41 -17.40
C PHE A 34 -25.51 15.87 -17.00
N ASN A 35 -25.04 16.12 -15.78
CA ASN A 35 -24.41 17.39 -15.44
C ASN A 35 -22.90 17.26 -15.72
N PRO A 36 -22.38 17.84 -16.83
CA PRO A 36 -21.01 17.60 -17.28
C PRO A 36 -19.96 17.99 -16.25
N GLU A 37 -20.21 19.06 -15.49
CA GLU A 37 -19.25 19.64 -14.55
C GLU A 37 -19.19 18.84 -13.24
N THR A 38 -20.34 18.41 -12.72
CA THR A 38 -20.41 17.58 -11.49
C THR A 38 -19.87 16.17 -11.75
N SER A 39 -20.10 15.64 -12.96
CA SER A 39 -19.60 14.31 -13.35
C SER A 39 -18.09 14.33 -13.62
N ALA A 40 -17.54 15.41 -14.20
CA ALA A 40 -16.10 15.53 -14.44
C ALA A 40 -15.30 15.65 -13.13
N ARG A 41 -15.77 16.48 -12.19
CA ARG A 41 -15.10 16.65 -10.89
C ARG A 41 -15.17 15.39 -10.03
N ALA A 42 -16.34 14.75 -9.95
CA ALA A 42 -16.48 13.48 -9.25
C ALA A 42 -15.61 12.36 -9.85
N ARG A 43 -15.44 12.33 -11.19
CA ARG A 43 -14.53 11.39 -11.86
C ARG A 43 -13.07 11.69 -11.58
N LEU A 44 -12.67 12.97 -11.56
CA LEU A 44 -11.32 13.38 -11.21
C LEU A 44 -10.99 12.99 -9.76
N ASP A 45 -11.88 13.29 -8.82
CA ASP A 45 -11.74 12.93 -7.42
C ASP A 45 -11.65 11.40 -7.23
N TYR A 46 -12.47 10.65 -7.96
CA TYR A 46 -12.40 9.18 -7.97
C TYR A 46 -11.06 8.66 -8.50
N TRP A 47 -10.58 9.19 -9.64
CA TRP A 47 -9.30 8.80 -10.23
C TRP A 47 -8.13 9.11 -9.30
N MET A 48 -8.08 10.31 -8.71
CA MET A 48 -7.07 10.69 -7.73
C MET A 48 -7.11 9.77 -6.50
N THR A 49 -8.31 9.39 -6.05
CA THR A 49 -8.47 8.46 -4.92
C THR A 49 -8.00 7.04 -5.25
N LEU A 50 -8.26 6.56 -6.47
CA LEU A 50 -7.77 5.26 -6.94
C LEU A 50 -6.23 5.21 -6.99
N GLU A 51 -5.57 6.30 -7.37
CA GLU A 51 -4.11 6.37 -7.37
C GLU A 51 -3.52 6.20 -5.97
N LEU A 52 -4.19 6.72 -4.93
CA LEU A 52 -3.80 6.57 -3.52
C LEU A 52 -4.11 5.17 -2.93
N CYS A 53 -4.89 4.35 -3.64
CA CYS A 53 -5.16 2.97 -3.25
C CYS A 53 -4.00 2.02 -3.59
N VAL A 54 -3.11 2.41 -4.50
CA VAL A 54 -1.95 1.60 -4.89
C VAL A 54 -0.95 1.59 -3.74
N PRO A 55 -0.59 0.43 -3.18
CA PRO A 55 0.31 0.39 -2.03
C PRO A 55 1.73 0.81 -2.41
N GLY A 56 2.33 1.67 -1.60
CA GLY A 56 3.75 2.01 -1.66
C GLY A 56 4.59 0.83 -1.18
N ARG A 57 5.72 0.57 -1.84
CA ARG A 57 6.67 -0.47 -1.46
C ARG A 57 8.05 0.13 -1.35
N MET A 58 8.80 -0.28 -0.34
CA MET A 58 10.22 0.00 -0.26
C MET A 58 11.02 -1.15 0.32
N GLU A 59 12.26 -1.26 -0.15
CA GLU A 59 13.29 -2.10 0.44
C GLU A 59 14.41 -1.24 0.99
N LEU A 60 14.86 -1.60 2.19
CA LEU A 60 15.71 -0.81 3.05
C LEU A 60 16.89 -1.67 3.51
N LEU A 61 18.09 -1.11 3.41
CA LEU A 61 19.34 -1.74 3.81
C LEU A 61 19.82 -1.16 5.14
N PRO A 62 20.28 -1.99 6.08
CA PRO A 62 20.78 -1.51 7.36
C PRO A 62 22.05 -0.67 7.22
N VAL A 63 22.04 0.49 7.86
CA VAL A 63 23.23 1.32 8.07
C VAL A 63 23.76 1.03 9.46
N PHE A 64 25.01 0.58 9.53
CA PHE A 64 25.66 0.23 10.78
C PHE A 64 26.51 1.40 11.29
N GLY A 65 26.34 1.72 12.57
CA GLY A 65 27.18 2.66 13.29
C GLY A 65 28.33 1.95 14.02
N ALA A 66 28.94 2.67 14.97
CA ALA A 66 29.93 2.08 15.86
C ALA A 66 29.32 0.89 16.64
N ASN A 67 30.16 -0.12 16.93
CA ASN A 67 29.77 -1.36 17.63
C ASN A 67 28.80 -2.27 16.85
N ASN A 68 28.78 -2.18 15.51
CA ASN A 68 27.98 -3.04 14.64
C ASN A 68 26.46 -2.98 14.93
N LYS A 69 25.98 -1.84 15.45
CA LYS A 69 24.55 -1.59 15.69
C LYS A 69 23.94 -0.92 14.48
N ILE A 70 22.70 -1.29 14.15
CA ILE A 70 21.92 -0.61 13.11
C ILE A 70 21.51 0.76 13.69
N VAL A 71 21.88 1.84 13.00
CA VAL A 71 21.58 3.21 13.42
C VAL A 71 20.64 3.93 12.46
N ASP A 72 20.49 3.41 11.23
CA ASP A 72 19.59 3.93 10.22
C ASP A 72 19.32 2.86 9.15
N LEU A 73 18.51 3.21 8.16
CA LEU A 73 18.19 2.39 7.00
C LEU A 73 18.33 3.22 5.72
N THR A 74 18.97 2.68 4.69
CA THR A 74 19.06 3.32 3.37
C THR A 74 18.05 2.70 2.42
N CYS A 75 17.27 3.52 1.72
CA CYS A 75 16.31 3.04 0.74
C CYS A 75 17.05 2.54 -0.51
N ALA A 76 16.97 1.24 -0.79
CA ALA A 76 17.56 0.63 -1.98
C ALA A 76 16.56 0.55 -3.13
N ILE A 77 15.28 0.33 -2.81
CA ILE A 77 14.20 0.24 -3.78
C ILE A 77 13.01 1.01 -3.24
N ALA A 78 12.37 1.80 -4.10
CA ALA A 78 11.12 2.49 -3.83
C ALA A 78 10.18 2.33 -5.02
N SER A 79 8.90 2.01 -4.79
CA SER A 79 7.89 2.06 -5.84
C SER A 79 7.45 3.50 -6.11
N PRO A 80 6.96 3.83 -7.32
CA PRO A 80 6.41 5.16 -7.61
C PRO A 80 5.24 5.55 -6.69
N ALA A 81 4.46 4.57 -6.22
CA ALA A 81 3.37 4.82 -5.27
C ALA A 81 3.88 5.24 -3.88
N LEU A 82 5.09 4.82 -3.49
CA LEU A 82 5.72 5.28 -2.25
C LEU A 82 5.91 6.80 -2.25
N ALA A 83 6.42 7.34 -3.37
CA ALA A 83 6.67 8.76 -3.54
C ALA A 83 5.41 9.60 -3.27
N ARG A 84 4.25 9.14 -3.76
CA ARG A 84 2.96 9.78 -3.51
C ARG A 84 2.52 9.68 -2.04
N LEU A 85 2.68 8.52 -1.42
CA LEU A 85 2.29 8.30 -0.02
C LEU A 85 3.19 9.01 0.98
N LEU A 86 4.45 9.27 0.61
CA LEU A 86 5.41 10.02 1.40
C LEU A 86 5.56 11.48 0.95
N ASP A 87 4.80 11.94 -0.05
CA ASP A 87 4.90 13.29 -0.62
C ASP A 87 6.35 13.69 -0.99
N GLU A 88 7.08 12.73 -1.56
CA GLU A 88 8.46 12.91 -2.01
C GLU A 88 8.52 12.83 -3.55
N PRO A 89 9.43 13.57 -4.20
CA PRO A 89 9.60 13.46 -5.65
C PRO A 89 9.97 12.03 -6.06
N SER A 90 9.31 11.52 -7.11
CA SER A 90 9.54 10.16 -7.59
C SER A 90 11.01 9.96 -7.97
N GLY A 91 11.67 8.99 -7.34
CA GLY A 91 13.08 8.66 -7.60
C GLY A 91 14.07 9.26 -6.61
N GLU A 92 13.69 10.25 -5.81
CA GLU A 92 14.59 10.83 -4.80
C GLU A 92 14.71 9.97 -3.54
N ALA A 93 13.77 9.07 -3.28
CA ALA A 93 13.82 8.19 -2.12
C ALA A 93 15.01 7.22 -2.15
N VAL A 94 15.37 6.71 -3.34
CA VAL A 94 16.44 5.72 -3.48
C VAL A 94 17.81 6.35 -3.16
N GLY A 95 18.59 5.69 -2.31
CA GLY A 95 19.89 6.14 -1.83
C GLY A 95 19.84 7.04 -0.60
N ARG A 96 18.66 7.59 -0.24
CA ARG A 96 18.49 8.40 0.97
C ARG A 96 18.33 7.56 2.22
N ARG A 97 18.66 8.16 3.36
CA ARG A 97 18.41 7.54 4.67
C ARG A 97 16.94 7.68 5.04
N LEU A 98 16.42 6.67 5.74
CA LEU A 98 15.02 6.68 6.19
C LEU A 98 14.77 7.81 7.17
N SER A 99 15.73 8.12 8.05
CA SER A 99 15.67 9.30 8.92
C SER A 99 15.49 10.61 8.13
N GLU A 100 16.21 10.78 7.02
CA GLU A 100 16.10 11.97 6.15
C GLU A 100 14.76 12.04 5.42
N LEU A 101 14.19 10.89 5.05
CA LEU A 101 12.87 10.81 4.42
C LEU A 101 11.77 11.16 5.43
N LEU A 102 11.89 10.66 6.67
CA LEU A 102 10.86 10.84 7.70
C LEU A 102 10.96 12.18 8.45
N ALA A 103 12.11 12.85 8.43
CA ALA A 103 12.36 14.09 9.18
C ALA A 103 11.37 15.23 8.86
N ARG A 104 10.74 15.21 7.68
CA ARG A 104 9.75 16.23 7.26
C ARG A 104 8.33 15.94 7.72
N HIS A 105 8.10 14.78 8.34
CA HIS A 105 6.77 14.32 8.72
C HIS A 105 6.59 14.26 10.24
N GLU A 106 5.42 14.71 10.69
CA GLU A 106 4.97 14.48 12.06
C GLU A 106 4.85 12.97 12.31
N GLY A 107 5.36 12.50 13.46
CA GLY A 107 5.43 11.06 13.79
C GLY A 107 6.58 10.31 13.10
N GLY A 108 7.46 10.99 12.36
CA GLY A 108 8.58 10.38 11.65
C GLY A 108 9.54 9.59 12.56
N ASP A 109 9.81 10.08 13.77
CA ASP A 109 10.70 9.42 14.75
C ASP A 109 10.10 8.10 15.27
N GLU A 110 8.78 8.05 15.49
CA GLU A 110 8.09 6.83 15.92
C GLU A 110 8.11 5.77 14.83
N VAL A 111 7.86 6.19 13.58
CA VAL A 111 7.95 5.30 12.42
C VAL A 111 9.37 4.78 12.27
N LEU A 112 10.39 5.65 12.35
CA LEU A 112 11.79 5.25 12.29
C LEU A 112 12.13 4.22 13.38
N LYS A 113 11.67 4.46 14.62
CA LYS A 113 11.87 3.55 15.74
C LYS A 113 11.30 2.15 15.45
N THR A 114 10.06 2.05 14.96
CA THR A 114 9.48 0.75 14.58
C THR A 114 10.32 0.04 13.52
N TYR A 115 10.82 0.77 12.52
CA TYR A 115 11.65 0.19 11.47
C TYR A 115 12.99 -0.32 12.00
N LEU A 116 13.64 0.42 12.90
CA LEU A 116 14.89 0.01 13.55
C LEU A 116 14.69 -1.18 14.47
N GLU A 117 13.56 -1.26 15.19
CA GLU A 117 13.18 -2.42 16.00
C GLU A 117 13.06 -3.66 15.12
N VAL A 118 12.28 -3.60 14.03
CA VAL A 118 12.13 -4.70 13.06
C VAL A 118 13.47 -5.07 12.43
N ALA A 119 14.30 -4.09 12.08
CA ALA A 119 15.63 -4.31 11.54
C ALA A 119 16.53 -5.05 12.52
N THR A 120 16.36 -4.82 13.82
CA THR A 120 17.20 -5.40 14.88
C THR A 120 16.71 -6.78 15.29
N THR A 121 15.42 -6.92 15.61
CA THR A 121 14.83 -8.14 16.15
C THR A 121 14.47 -9.15 15.07
N GLY A 122 14.14 -8.67 13.86
CA GLY A 122 13.57 -9.48 12.79
C GLY A 122 12.07 -9.73 12.93
N GLU A 123 11.47 -9.35 14.07
CA GLU A 123 10.04 -9.47 14.28
C GLU A 123 9.29 -8.44 13.43
N PRO A 124 8.21 -8.83 12.74
CA PRO A 124 7.44 -7.91 11.92
C PRO A 124 6.74 -6.85 12.79
N GLY A 125 6.63 -5.63 12.25
CA GLY A 125 6.07 -4.48 12.94
C GLY A 125 4.99 -3.78 12.12
N CYS A 126 4.11 -3.07 12.80
CA CYS A 126 3.13 -2.18 12.20
C CYS A 126 3.13 -0.85 12.95
N CYS A 127 3.10 0.25 12.21
CA CYS A 127 2.91 1.57 12.78
C CYS A 127 1.99 2.42 11.90
N GLU A 128 1.25 3.30 12.56
CA GLU A 128 0.40 4.32 11.96
C GLU A 128 0.88 5.62 12.59
N SER A 129 1.58 6.47 11.84
CA SER A 129 2.04 7.73 12.45
C SER A 129 2.23 8.88 11.46
N LEU A 130 2.40 8.60 10.16
CA LEU A 130 2.45 9.67 9.17
C LEU A 130 1.06 10.23 8.91
N SER A 131 0.80 11.40 9.50
CA SER A 131 -0.43 12.17 9.37
C SER A 131 -0.05 13.57 8.90
N ARG A 132 -0.36 13.93 7.66
CA ARG A 132 -0.20 15.33 7.21
C ARG A 132 -1.46 15.95 6.62
N LEU A 133 -2.38 15.12 6.13
CA LEU A 133 -3.55 15.53 5.36
C LEU A 133 -4.79 14.72 5.74
N ASP A 134 -5.03 14.50 7.04
CA ASP A 134 -6.17 13.70 7.52
C ASP A 134 -6.16 12.22 7.02
N GLU A 135 -5.04 11.83 6.42
CA GLU A 135 -4.81 10.54 5.80
C GLU A 135 -3.72 9.80 6.57
N ARG A 136 -4.14 8.73 7.24
CA ARG A 136 -3.22 7.86 7.95
C ARG A 136 -2.64 6.83 7.00
N VAL A 137 -1.33 6.85 6.84
CA VAL A 137 -0.61 5.79 6.14
C VAL A 137 -0.25 4.70 7.14
N GLN A 138 -0.71 3.48 6.90
CA GLN A 138 -0.31 2.30 7.65
C GLN A 138 0.97 1.73 7.04
N HIS A 139 1.99 1.57 7.87
CA HIS A 139 3.26 0.95 7.49
C HIS A 139 3.30 -0.47 8.06
N ARG A 140 3.37 -1.46 7.18
CA ARG A 140 3.68 -2.84 7.57
C ARG A 140 5.11 -3.15 7.19
N VAL A 141 5.90 -3.57 8.17
CA VAL A 141 7.35 -3.70 8.05
C VAL A 141 7.77 -5.10 8.43
N SER A 142 8.66 -5.70 7.65
CA SER A 142 9.23 -7.00 7.94
C SER A 142 10.69 -7.05 7.53
N ARG A 143 11.45 -8.00 8.08
CA ARG A 143 12.84 -8.25 7.70
C ARG A 143 12.93 -9.59 6.97
N SER A 144 13.64 -9.60 5.84
CA SER A 144 13.97 -10.83 5.13
C SER A 144 15.19 -11.52 5.74
N HIS A 145 15.40 -12.80 5.39
CA HIS A 145 16.58 -13.57 5.79
C HIS A 145 17.92 -12.97 5.32
N GLN A 146 17.90 -12.05 4.35
CA GLN A 146 19.09 -11.35 3.84
C GLN A 146 19.33 -10.00 4.53
N ASN A 147 18.71 -9.75 5.69
CA ASN A 147 18.76 -8.49 6.41
C ASN A 147 18.18 -7.27 5.68
N VAL A 148 17.46 -7.49 4.57
CA VAL A 148 16.70 -6.44 3.89
C VAL A 148 15.41 -6.20 4.66
N VAL A 149 15.17 -4.95 5.06
CA VAL A 149 13.91 -4.51 5.65
C VAL A 149 12.96 -4.13 4.52
N ARG A 150 11.77 -4.71 4.52
CA ARG A 150 10.72 -4.46 3.53
C ARG A 150 9.58 -3.73 4.19
N ALA A 151 9.07 -2.72 3.51
CA ALA A 151 7.90 -1.99 3.97
C ALA A 151 6.82 -1.87 2.90
N LEU A 152 5.59 -2.02 3.36
CA LEU A 152 4.38 -1.83 2.59
C LEU A 152 3.56 -0.71 3.22
N LEU A 153 3.34 0.35 2.46
CA LEU A 153 2.60 1.53 2.88
C LEU A 153 1.23 1.51 2.23
N ARG A 154 0.19 1.79 3.02
CA ARG A 154 -1.20 1.79 2.56
C ARG A 154 -1.97 2.97 3.14
N ASN A 155 -2.77 3.61 2.30
CA ASN A 155 -3.76 4.60 2.72
C ASN A 155 -5.14 3.93 2.77
N GLU A 156 -5.49 3.34 3.91
CA GLU A 156 -6.76 2.63 4.06
C GLU A 156 -7.97 3.59 3.97
N SER A 157 -7.79 4.86 4.36
CA SER A 157 -8.81 5.91 4.20
C SER A 157 -9.12 6.18 2.72
N ALA A 158 -8.09 6.30 1.87
CA ALA A 158 -8.29 6.47 0.44
C ALA A 158 -9.01 5.27 -0.19
N LYS A 159 -8.65 4.05 0.23
CA LYS A 159 -9.34 2.83 -0.21
C LYS A 159 -10.82 2.81 0.16
N GLN A 160 -11.15 3.27 1.36
CA GLN A 160 -12.54 3.36 1.81
C GLN A 160 -13.31 4.42 1.01
N ARG A 161 -12.74 5.61 0.80
CA ARG A 161 -13.36 6.66 -0.03
C ARG A 161 -13.58 6.21 -1.48
N ALA A 162 -12.64 5.48 -2.07
CA ALA A 162 -12.80 4.93 -3.42
C ALA A 162 -14.01 3.99 -3.50
N ARG A 163 -14.23 3.16 -2.47
CA ARG A 163 -15.40 2.27 -2.39
C ARG A 163 -16.71 3.06 -2.28
N GLU A 164 -16.73 4.08 -1.43
CA GLU A 164 -17.90 4.93 -1.24
C GLU A 164 -18.24 5.74 -2.50
N ALA A 165 -17.22 6.32 -3.15
CA ALA A 165 -17.38 7.04 -4.41
C ALA A 165 -17.88 6.11 -5.54
N PHE A 166 -17.34 4.90 -5.64
CA PHE A 166 -17.82 3.89 -6.58
C PHE A 166 -19.30 3.56 -6.35
N ALA A 167 -19.70 3.33 -5.09
CA ALA A 167 -21.09 3.05 -4.73
C ALA A 167 -22.04 4.23 -5.04
N MET A 168 -21.60 5.48 -4.83
CA MET A 168 -22.39 6.67 -5.15
C MET A 168 -22.54 6.93 -6.65
N LEU A 169 -21.54 6.56 -7.45
CA LEU A 169 -21.57 6.75 -8.90
C LEU A 169 -22.46 5.73 -9.63
N LYS A 170 -22.97 4.70 -8.94
CA LYS A 170 -23.73 3.58 -9.53
C LYS A 170 -23.05 2.99 -10.78
N LEU A 171 -21.72 2.92 -10.77
CA LEU A 171 -20.93 2.15 -11.73
C LEU A 171 -21.03 0.65 -11.41
#